data_AF-A4YKE2-F1
#
_entry.id   AF-A4YKE2-F1
#
_cell.length_a   1.000
_cell.length_b   1.000
_cell.length_c   1.000
_cell.angle_alpha   90.00
_cell.angle_beta   90.00
_cell.angle_gamma   90.00
#
_symmetry.space_group_name_H-M   'P 1'
#
loop_
_entity.id
_entity.type
_entity.pdbx_description
1 polymer ?
#
loop_
_entity_poly.entity_id
_entity_poly.type
_entity_poly.pdbx_seq_one_letter_code
_entity_poly.pdbx_strand_id
1 'polypeptide(L)'
;MAGQIVLKRKIAAIFAADIAGYSRLVAEDEEETLRRLAAYREVVDDFIARAGGRIFNTAGDAVLAEFPSAVEAVRCAIDIQESLRTRNMAYPPSRQMSYRIGITIGDVVERDGDLLGDGVNIAARLEGLADVGGICISRAVHEQVANKLSVQFADMGAREVKNIPTPVHAYRVAMRREDGTYAAPQDKTKPPSVAKRLLKAGVAIVVLMVAVGVGTALYLDHRDPPSSQPDAAKSAAAALSRLSAKPGSSGGATSPVSLSPEPAAATPAPQPSAQPSPIVTAEKFVPDAVPFVGERTRIALARDYVPAPGAKAFATTVNGVSAYVTGQPSEEAAKAAALEQCHQRAESSTSLHKCELYAVGDTIVYPHGKPPLPPLPWVRHDPTTERAFNAAEMPLARDPGRARLEANYGNARRTKAIALGPGGQFVYFVGGDLADDVVRRSLESCGAQAGTPCLIVALDDAFVVPVPTVMKATGFFHAASHTAIAADARDEVARRLAAASSGWNAIAVGTSGHPGYGLNGDREETAIGGALADCSTRDQDCRVIAIGPFTVEDN
;
A
#
# COMPACT_ATOMS: atom_id res chain seq x y z
N MET A 1 -10.25 33.20 10.29
CA MET A 1 -9.14 32.75 11.15
C MET A 1 -8.83 31.31 10.74
N ALA A 2 -7.84 31.12 9.85
CA ALA A 2 -7.44 29.80 9.37
C ALA A 2 -6.47 29.19 10.39
N GLY A 3 -6.75 27.95 10.82
CA GLY A 3 -6.02 27.25 11.87
C GLY A 3 -4.55 27.03 11.48
N GLN A 4 -3.64 27.38 12.40
CA GLN A 4 -2.24 27.04 12.32
C GLN A 4 -2.07 25.51 12.16
N ILE A 5 -1.26 25.08 11.18
CA ILE A 5 -0.75 23.71 11.14
C ILE A 5 0.27 23.60 12.29
N VAL A 6 -0.16 23.04 13.41
CA VAL A 6 0.70 22.82 14.57
C VAL A 6 1.48 21.53 14.33
N LEU A 7 2.73 21.66 13.85
CA LEU A 7 3.68 20.55 13.85
C LEU A 7 4.03 20.23 15.31
N LYS A 8 3.48 19.13 15.83
CA LYS A 8 3.69 18.72 17.22
C LYS A 8 4.83 17.72 17.27
N ARG A 9 5.98 18.16 17.80
CA ARG A 9 7.07 17.25 18.17
C ARG A 9 6.72 16.54 19.47
N LYS A 10 7.01 15.25 19.52
CA LYS A 10 6.86 14.45 20.73
C LYS A 10 7.83 13.27 20.69
N ILE A 11 8.20 12.81 21.88
CA ILE A 11 8.87 11.53 22.04
C ILE A 11 7.79 10.45 22.09
N ALA A 12 7.92 9.43 21.26
CA ALA A 12 7.03 8.27 21.26
C ALA A 12 7.84 6.98 21.09
N ALA A 13 7.27 5.87 21.58
CA ALA A 13 7.75 4.54 21.22
C ALA A 13 7.15 4.16 19.88
N ILE A 14 7.99 3.93 18.88
CA ILE A 14 7.58 3.57 17.53
C ILE A 14 7.73 2.06 17.36
N PHE A 15 6.64 1.44 16.93
CA PHE A 15 6.50 0.01 16.66
C PHE A 15 6.36 -0.17 15.15
N ALA A 16 7.22 -1.02 14.59
CA ALA A 16 7.16 -1.45 13.20
C ALA A 16 7.01 -2.97 13.16
N ALA A 17 6.09 -3.49 12.36
CA ALA A 17 5.96 -4.92 12.14
C ALA A 17 5.71 -5.23 10.66
N ASP A 18 6.23 -6.36 10.19
CA ASP A 18 6.07 -6.82 8.80
C ASP A 18 6.09 -8.35 8.72
N ILE A 19 5.47 -8.95 7.70
CA ILE A 19 5.40 -10.42 7.57
C ILE A 19 6.63 -10.97 6.87
N ALA A 20 7.25 -11.97 7.49
CA ALA A 20 8.37 -12.66 6.90
C ALA A 20 7.96 -13.53 5.70
N GLY A 21 8.47 -13.19 4.52
CA GLY A 21 8.30 -14.00 3.31
C GLY A 21 6.91 -13.89 2.67
N TYR A 22 6.22 -12.77 2.90
CA TYR A 22 4.88 -12.51 2.37
C TYR A 22 4.76 -12.75 0.86
N SER A 23 5.70 -12.24 0.05
CA SER A 23 5.69 -12.42 -1.41
C SER A 23 5.70 -13.88 -1.86
N ARG A 24 6.34 -14.78 -1.10
CA ARG A 24 6.35 -16.22 -1.40
C ARG A 24 4.97 -16.84 -1.12
N LEU A 25 4.35 -16.47 -0.01
CA LEU A 25 3.03 -16.99 0.38
C LEU A 25 1.95 -16.58 -0.63
N VAL A 26 2.00 -15.33 -1.10
CA VAL A 26 1.11 -14.81 -2.15
C VAL A 26 1.31 -15.56 -3.47
N ALA A 27 2.56 -15.85 -3.86
CA ALA A 27 2.85 -16.58 -5.09
C ALA A 27 2.37 -18.05 -5.06
N GLU A 28 2.26 -18.66 -3.88
CA GLU A 28 1.77 -20.04 -3.71
C GLU A 28 0.24 -20.12 -3.71
N ASP A 29 -0.42 -19.22 -2.97
CA ASP A 29 -1.87 -19.17 -2.84
C ASP A 29 -2.28 -17.77 -2.36
N GLU A 30 -2.63 -16.90 -3.31
CA GLU A 30 -2.92 -15.49 -3.06
C GLU A 30 -4.18 -15.30 -2.20
N GLU A 31 -5.27 -16.00 -2.53
CA GLU A 31 -6.57 -15.85 -1.87
C GLU A 31 -6.51 -16.30 -0.39
N GLU A 32 -5.94 -17.48 -0.13
CA GLU A 32 -5.80 -17.99 1.24
C GLU A 32 -4.78 -17.17 2.04
N THR A 33 -3.76 -16.62 1.40
CA THR A 33 -2.79 -15.74 2.07
C THR A 33 -3.41 -14.40 2.45
N LEU A 34 -4.19 -13.77 1.57
CA LEU A 34 -4.86 -12.50 1.86
C LEU A 34 -5.93 -12.66 2.96
N ARG A 35 -6.71 -13.74 2.94
CA ARG A 35 -7.71 -14.03 3.98
C ARG A 35 -7.07 -14.21 5.36
N ARG A 36 -5.95 -14.93 5.42
CA ARG A 36 -5.20 -15.13 6.67
C ARG A 36 -4.49 -13.87 7.13
N LEU A 37 -3.94 -13.08 6.20
CA LEU A 37 -3.39 -11.76 6.49
C LEU A 37 -4.45 -10.89 7.17
N ALA A 38 -5.67 -10.81 6.62
CA ALA A 38 -6.76 -10.04 7.21
C ALA A 38 -7.08 -10.50 8.65
N ALA A 39 -7.21 -11.82 8.88
CA ALA A 39 -7.45 -12.36 10.22
C ALA A 39 -6.29 -12.07 11.19
N TYR A 40 -5.05 -12.12 10.73
CA TYR A 40 -3.88 -11.82 11.57
C TYR A 40 -3.78 -10.32 11.84
N ARG A 41 -4.19 -9.48 10.87
CA ARG A 41 -4.24 -8.03 10.99
C ARG A 41 -5.24 -7.60 12.04
N GLU A 42 -6.45 -8.15 12.04
CA GLU A 42 -7.46 -7.88 13.07
C GLU A 42 -6.94 -8.15 14.48
N VAL A 43 -6.18 -9.24 14.65
CA VAL A 43 -5.58 -9.60 15.93
C VAL A 43 -4.49 -8.61 16.34
N VAL A 44 -3.61 -8.25 15.40
CA VAL A 44 -2.54 -7.26 15.65
C VAL A 44 -3.14 -5.89 16.01
N ASP A 45 -4.18 -5.46 15.29
CA ASP A 45 -4.84 -4.17 15.50
C ASP A 45 -5.54 -4.11 16.86
N ASP A 46 -6.21 -5.20 17.27
CA ASP A 46 -6.83 -5.33 18.58
C ASP A 46 -5.81 -5.27 19.73
N PHE A 47 -4.66 -5.95 19.61
CA PHE A 47 -3.59 -5.86 20.61
C PHE A 47 -3.01 -4.43 20.71
N ILE A 48 -2.73 -3.80 19.57
CA ILE A 48 -2.20 -2.44 19.54
C ILE A 48 -3.17 -1.47 20.22
N ALA A 49 -4.46 -1.56 19.90
CA ALA A 49 -5.50 -0.71 20.49
C ALA A 49 -5.62 -0.92 22.02
N ARG A 50 -5.63 -2.18 22.49
CA ARG A 50 -5.73 -2.52 23.92
C ARG A 50 -4.54 -2.05 24.75
N ALA A 51 -3.34 -2.05 24.16
CA ALA A 51 -2.13 -1.55 24.79
C ALA A 51 -1.99 -0.01 24.71
N GLY A 52 -3.03 0.69 24.24
CA GLY A 52 -3.05 2.16 24.13
C GLY A 52 -2.18 2.70 22.99
N GLY A 53 -1.85 1.85 22.02
CA GLY A 53 -1.13 2.24 20.81
C GLY A 53 -2.07 2.81 19.75
N ARG A 54 -1.50 3.61 18.84
CA ARG A 54 -2.20 4.19 17.70
C ARG A 54 -1.49 3.81 16.41
N ILE A 55 -2.18 3.12 15.52
CA ILE A 55 -1.71 2.83 14.18
C ILE A 55 -1.80 4.12 13.37
N PHE A 56 -0.68 4.58 12.82
CA PHE A 56 -0.61 5.83 12.07
C PHE A 56 -0.30 5.59 10.58
N ASN A 57 0.22 4.42 10.23
CA ASN A 57 0.48 4.05 8.83
C ASN A 57 0.44 2.52 8.65
N THR A 58 -0.09 2.08 7.53
CA THR A 58 -0.20 0.66 7.14
C THR A 58 0.13 0.52 5.67
N ALA A 59 1.19 -0.20 5.33
CA ALA A 59 1.62 -0.37 3.94
C ALA A 59 1.66 -1.87 3.60
N GLY A 60 0.56 -2.38 3.04
CA GLY A 60 0.44 -3.81 2.73
C GLY A 60 0.34 -4.64 4.01
N ASP A 61 1.29 -5.55 4.20
CA ASP A 61 1.47 -6.38 5.39
C ASP A 61 2.23 -5.68 6.53
N ALA A 62 2.80 -4.50 6.26
CA ALA A 62 3.53 -3.72 7.25
C ALA A 62 2.61 -2.84 8.11
N VAL A 63 2.99 -2.73 9.39
CA VAL A 63 2.27 -2.06 10.47
C VAL A 63 3.18 -1.03 11.12
N LEU A 64 2.75 0.23 11.17
CA LEU A 64 3.42 1.27 11.94
C LEU A 64 2.47 1.84 12.99
N ALA A 65 2.89 1.74 14.25
CA ALA A 65 2.13 2.21 15.39
C ALA A 65 3.00 3.01 16.36
N GLU A 66 2.39 3.97 17.05
CA GLU A 66 3.01 4.66 18.17
C GLU A 66 2.40 4.22 19.50
N PHE A 67 3.23 4.23 20.53
CA PHE A 67 2.82 3.99 21.90
C PHE A 67 3.34 5.12 22.80
N PRO A 68 2.52 5.57 23.76
CA PRO A 68 2.97 6.52 24.78
C PRO A 68 3.97 5.88 25.77
N SER A 69 4.05 4.54 25.83
CA SER A 69 4.93 3.79 26.72
C SER A 69 5.72 2.73 25.97
N ALA A 70 7.05 2.76 26.10
CA ALA A 70 7.93 1.72 25.56
C ALA A 70 7.68 0.34 26.21
N VAL A 71 7.23 0.32 27.47
CA VAL A 71 6.89 -0.92 28.18
C VAL A 71 5.66 -1.57 27.54
N GLU A 72 4.61 -0.78 27.28
CA GLU A 72 3.38 -1.27 26.66
C GLU A 72 3.62 -1.68 25.20
N ALA A 73 4.46 -0.96 24.46
CA ALA A 73 4.87 -1.37 23.12
C ALA A 73 5.53 -2.77 23.10
N VAL A 74 6.46 -3.02 24.04
CA VAL A 74 7.15 -4.32 24.13
C VAL A 74 6.21 -5.43 24.62
N ARG A 75 5.33 -5.16 25.60
CA ARG A 75 4.30 -6.12 26.03
C ARG A 75 3.38 -6.49 24.88
N CYS A 76 2.85 -5.49 24.18
CA CYS A 76 2.01 -5.69 22.99
C CYS A 76 2.72 -6.55 21.94
N ALA A 77 4.01 -6.30 21.69
CA ALA A 77 4.80 -7.10 20.75
C ALA A 77 4.91 -8.57 21.16
N ILE A 78 5.15 -8.84 22.46
CA ILE A 78 5.22 -10.19 23.00
C ILE A 78 3.86 -10.88 22.85
N ASP A 79 2.78 -10.21 23.25
CA ASP A 79 1.43 -10.75 23.19
C ASP A 79 1.03 -11.08 21.74
N ILE A 80 1.33 -10.18 20.79
CA ILE A 80 1.13 -10.43 19.36
C ILE A 80 1.88 -11.69 18.92
N GLN A 81 3.18 -11.79 19.21
CA GLN A 81 3.98 -12.95 18.79
C GLN A 81 3.47 -14.26 19.41
N GLU A 82 3.08 -14.27 20.68
CA GLU A 82 2.52 -15.47 21.33
C GLU A 82 1.16 -15.87 20.76
N SER A 83 0.32 -14.89 20.49
CA SER A 83 -1.02 -15.07 19.93
C SER A 83 -0.96 -15.59 18.49
N LEU A 84 -0.03 -15.06 17.68
CA LEU A 84 0.20 -15.54 16.32
C LEU A 84 0.90 -16.90 16.30
N ARG A 85 1.82 -17.18 17.23
CA ARG A 85 2.43 -18.51 17.39
C ARG A 85 1.37 -19.59 17.60
N THR A 86 0.40 -19.34 18.47
CA THR A 86 -0.72 -20.25 18.74
C THR A 86 -1.58 -20.47 17.50
N ARG A 87 -1.91 -19.40 16.76
CA ARG A 87 -2.69 -19.50 15.50
C ARG A 87 -1.93 -20.22 14.39
N ASN A 88 -0.62 -20.04 14.32
CA ASN A 88 0.24 -20.69 13.34
C ASN A 88 0.29 -22.21 13.51
N MET A 89 0.01 -22.75 14.71
CA MET A 89 -0.07 -24.20 14.94
C MET A 89 -1.19 -24.88 14.15
N ALA A 90 -2.22 -24.13 13.75
CA ALA A 90 -3.29 -24.64 12.89
C ALA A 90 -2.85 -24.84 11.42
N TYR A 91 -1.61 -24.44 11.07
CA TYR A 91 -1.09 -24.46 9.71
C TYR A 91 0.25 -25.21 9.60
N PRO A 92 0.51 -25.88 8.46
CA PRO A 92 1.80 -26.50 8.22
C PRO A 92 2.91 -25.42 8.13
N PRO A 93 4.17 -25.73 8.50
CA PRO A 93 5.26 -24.75 8.54
C PRO A 93 5.46 -23.93 7.26
N SER A 94 5.22 -24.53 6.08
CA SER A 94 5.33 -23.84 4.78
C SER A 94 4.33 -22.69 4.62
N ARG A 95 3.21 -22.74 5.35
CA ARG A 95 2.08 -21.81 5.29
C ARG A 95 1.99 -20.89 6.51
N GLN A 96 2.85 -21.03 7.52
CA GLN A 96 2.81 -20.16 8.70
C GLN A 96 3.16 -18.71 8.36
N MET A 97 2.47 -17.76 8.98
CA MET A 97 2.74 -16.32 8.84
C MET A 97 3.29 -15.78 10.13
N SER A 98 4.53 -15.31 10.11
CA SER A 98 5.19 -14.78 11.29
C SER A 98 5.62 -13.35 11.03
N TYR A 99 5.24 -12.45 11.95
CA TYR A 99 5.70 -11.08 11.91
C TYR A 99 7.14 -11.00 12.43
N ARG A 100 7.90 -10.06 11.88
CA ARG A 100 9.06 -9.47 12.52
C ARG A 100 8.63 -8.16 13.14
N ILE A 101 9.16 -7.83 14.31
CA ILE A 101 8.79 -6.60 15.03
C ILE A 101 10.04 -5.83 15.42
N GLY A 102 10.05 -4.53 15.15
CA GLY A 102 11.08 -3.56 15.52
C GLY A 102 10.51 -2.45 16.41
N ILE A 103 11.18 -2.12 17.51
CA ILE A 103 10.71 -1.06 18.44
C ILE A 103 11.85 -0.11 18.78
N THR A 104 11.59 1.19 18.69
CA THR A 104 12.51 2.21 19.19
C THR A 104 11.78 3.33 19.92
N ILE A 105 12.51 4.16 20.65
CA ILE A 105 12.03 5.46 21.15
C ILE A 105 12.71 6.53 20.31
N GLY A 106 11.97 7.52 19.84
CA GLY A 106 12.52 8.62 19.06
C GLY A 106 11.68 9.88 19.12
N ASP A 107 12.31 11.00 18.78
CA ASP A 107 11.60 12.24 18.47
C ASP A 107 10.92 12.09 17.11
N VAL A 108 9.61 12.34 17.10
CA VAL A 108 8.78 12.26 15.91
C VAL A 108 7.95 13.52 15.79
N VAL A 109 7.72 13.92 14.55
CA VAL A 109 6.85 15.03 14.18
C VAL A 109 5.52 14.44 13.77
N GLU A 110 4.46 14.79 14.49
CA GLU A 110 3.10 14.46 14.10
C GLU A 110 2.56 15.46 13.09
N ARG A 111 2.09 14.96 11.94
CA ARG A 111 1.50 15.75 10.86
C ARG A 111 0.34 14.98 10.25
N ASP A 112 -0.86 15.56 10.31
CA ASP A 112 -2.07 15.03 9.66
C ASP A 112 -2.38 13.56 10.05
N GLY A 113 -2.04 13.18 11.29
CA GLY A 113 -2.22 11.82 11.81
C GLY A 113 -1.06 10.85 11.53
N ASP A 114 -0.13 11.20 10.64
CA ASP A 114 1.10 10.44 10.37
C ASP A 114 2.25 10.89 11.29
N LEU A 115 3.26 10.03 11.45
CA LEU A 115 4.48 10.32 12.20
C LEU A 115 5.70 10.25 11.30
N LEU A 116 6.52 11.29 11.33
CA LEU A 116 7.73 11.40 10.55
C LEU A 116 8.94 11.60 11.48
N GLY A 117 10.08 11.03 11.12
CA GLY A 117 11.33 11.24 11.82
C GLY A 117 12.21 9.99 11.89
N ASP A 118 13.40 10.16 12.45
CA ASP A 118 14.41 9.09 12.54
C ASP A 118 13.91 7.89 13.35
N GLY A 119 13.05 8.13 14.36
CA GLY A 119 12.43 7.06 15.14
C GLY A 119 11.66 6.06 14.27
N VAL A 120 10.95 6.52 13.24
CA VAL A 120 10.19 5.65 12.33
C VAL A 120 11.14 4.84 11.44
N ASN A 121 12.18 5.49 10.92
CA ASN A 121 13.20 4.82 10.11
C ASN A 121 13.95 3.76 10.92
N ILE A 122 14.36 4.08 12.16
CA ILE A 122 15.08 3.14 13.05
C ILE A 122 14.19 1.94 13.39
N ALA A 123 12.91 2.14 13.73
CA ALA A 123 11.98 1.06 14.03
C ALA A 123 11.85 0.07 12.86
N ALA A 124 11.66 0.59 11.64
CA ALA A 124 11.59 -0.24 10.43
C ALA A 124 12.90 -1.01 10.16
N ARG A 125 14.06 -0.43 10.50
CA ARG A 125 15.34 -1.16 10.37
C ARG A 125 15.52 -2.23 11.43
N LEU A 126 15.05 -2.00 12.66
CA LEU A 126 15.05 -3.01 13.71
C LEU A 126 14.12 -4.17 13.38
N GLU A 127 12.97 -3.90 12.75
CA GLU A 127 12.08 -4.95 12.23
C GLU A 127 12.83 -5.86 11.26
N GLY A 128 13.54 -5.29 10.29
CA GLY A 128 14.35 -6.06 9.34
C GLY A 128 15.52 -6.85 9.96
N LEU A 129 15.97 -6.49 11.18
CA LEU A 129 16.99 -7.21 11.94
C LEU A 129 16.42 -8.32 12.83
N ALA A 130 15.11 -8.32 13.07
CA ALA A 130 14.46 -9.34 13.87
C ALA A 130 14.47 -10.69 13.15
N ASP A 131 14.57 -11.78 13.92
CA ASP A 131 14.32 -13.10 13.36
C ASP A 131 12.82 -13.25 13.03
N VAL A 132 12.49 -14.22 12.17
CA VAL A 132 11.09 -14.57 11.88
C VAL A 132 10.36 -14.94 13.18
N GLY A 133 9.26 -14.24 13.49
CA GLY A 133 8.55 -14.39 14.78
C GLY A 133 9.27 -13.75 15.96
N GLY A 134 10.29 -12.93 15.71
CA GLY A 134 11.12 -12.27 16.71
C GLY A 134 10.81 -10.80 16.90
N ILE A 135 11.37 -10.24 17.97
CA ILE A 135 11.26 -8.82 18.33
C ILE A 135 12.66 -8.26 18.51
N CYS A 136 12.95 -7.15 17.85
CA CYS A 136 14.19 -6.40 17.98
C CYS A 136 13.91 -4.99 18.51
N ILE A 137 14.69 -4.55 19.48
CA ILE A 137 14.50 -3.26 20.16
C ILE A 137 15.80 -2.46 20.17
N SER A 138 15.70 -1.13 20.16
CA SER A 138 16.88 -0.28 20.34
C SER A 138 17.36 -0.25 21.80
N ARG A 139 18.60 0.19 22.01
CA ARG A 139 19.12 0.47 23.36
C ARG A 139 18.19 1.36 24.19
N ALA A 140 17.64 2.41 23.59
CA ALA A 140 16.74 3.34 24.29
C ALA A 140 15.48 2.62 24.82
N VAL A 141 14.92 1.68 24.07
CA VAL A 141 13.80 0.85 24.55
C VAL A 141 14.28 -0.09 25.65
N HIS A 142 15.40 -0.79 25.43
CA HIS A 142 15.96 -1.74 26.40
C HIS A 142 16.16 -1.10 27.78
N GLU A 143 16.76 0.09 27.84
CA GLU A 143 16.97 0.84 29.08
C GLU A 143 15.65 1.16 29.82
N GLN A 144 14.55 1.35 29.09
CA GLN A 144 13.24 1.65 29.67
C GLN A 144 12.49 0.42 30.18
N VAL A 145 12.80 -0.78 29.64
CA VAL A 145 12.02 -2.01 29.87
C VAL A 145 12.75 -3.11 30.65
N ALA A 146 14.09 -3.11 30.67
CA ALA A 146 14.90 -4.20 31.21
C ALA A 146 14.56 -4.59 32.66
N ASN A 147 14.19 -3.61 33.49
CA ASN A 147 13.82 -3.83 34.90
C ASN A 147 12.30 -3.91 35.16
N LYS A 148 11.48 -3.84 34.10
CA LYS A 148 10.01 -3.76 34.21
C LYS A 148 9.30 -4.96 33.59
N LEU A 149 9.98 -5.72 32.73
CA LEU A 149 9.46 -6.91 32.09
C LEU A 149 10.30 -8.13 32.50
N SER A 150 9.61 -9.22 32.85
CA SER A 150 10.23 -10.51 33.15
C SER A 150 10.56 -11.27 31.86
N VAL A 151 11.35 -10.66 30.97
CA VAL A 151 11.83 -11.26 29.73
C VAL A 151 13.34 -11.05 29.59
N GLN A 152 14.02 -11.98 28.94
CA GLN A 152 15.47 -11.85 28.71
C GLN A 152 15.73 -11.06 27.43
N PHE A 153 16.78 -10.26 27.45
CA PHE A 153 17.25 -9.51 26.29
C PHE A 153 18.61 -10.01 25.87
N ALA A 154 18.77 -10.26 24.58
CA ALA A 154 20.00 -10.69 23.95
C ALA A 154 20.64 -9.51 23.22
N ASP A 155 21.82 -9.09 23.68
CA ASP A 155 22.55 -7.99 23.04
C ASP A 155 23.02 -8.41 21.63
N MET A 156 22.67 -7.62 20.61
CA MET A 156 23.09 -7.82 19.22
C MET A 156 24.22 -6.86 18.81
N GLY A 157 24.65 -5.96 19.68
CA GLY A 157 25.66 -4.94 19.44
C GLY A 157 25.20 -3.81 18.51
N ALA A 158 26.17 -2.99 18.09
CA ALA A 158 25.96 -1.93 17.11
C ALA A 158 25.74 -2.53 15.70
N ARG A 159 24.65 -2.13 15.05
CA ARG A 159 24.30 -2.54 13.68
C ARG A 159 24.27 -1.33 12.78
N GLU A 160 25.04 -1.38 11.69
CA GLU A 160 24.93 -0.42 10.61
C GLU A 160 23.65 -0.68 9.82
N VAL A 161 22.86 0.37 9.62
CA VAL A 161 21.59 0.29 8.91
C VAL A 161 21.53 1.38 7.86
N LYS A 162 20.97 1.05 6.70
CA LYS A 162 20.99 1.91 5.50
C LYS A 162 20.35 3.28 5.81
N ASN A 163 21.05 4.35 5.43
CA ASN A 163 20.65 5.75 5.57
C ASN A 163 20.56 6.28 7.03
N ILE A 164 21.29 5.67 7.97
CA ILE A 164 21.45 6.20 9.33
C ILE A 164 22.94 6.38 9.61
N PRO A 165 23.42 7.61 9.87
CA PRO A 165 24.86 7.91 9.99
C PRO A 165 25.50 7.27 11.23
N THR A 166 24.71 7.01 12.28
CA THR A 166 25.19 6.38 13.52
C THR A 166 24.67 4.94 13.63
N PRO A 167 25.54 3.94 13.87
CA PRO A 167 25.12 2.57 14.11
C PRO A 167 24.10 2.47 15.25
N VAL A 168 23.03 1.70 15.03
CA VAL A 168 21.98 1.49 16.04
C VAL A 168 22.35 0.28 16.88
N HIS A 169 22.49 0.47 18.20
CA HIS A 169 22.68 -0.66 19.11
C HIS A 169 21.34 -1.36 19.35
N ALA A 170 21.29 -2.65 19.01
CA ALA A 170 20.07 -3.44 19.01
C ALA A 170 20.11 -4.57 20.04
N TYR A 171 18.94 -4.91 20.57
CA TYR A 171 18.71 -6.06 21.44
C TYR A 171 17.60 -6.91 20.87
N ARG A 172 17.68 -8.22 21.05
CA ARG A 172 16.60 -9.15 20.74
C ARG A 172 15.84 -9.49 22.00
N VAL A 173 14.52 -9.44 21.95
CA VAL A 173 13.69 -9.95 23.04
C VAL A 173 13.63 -11.47 22.90
N ALA A 174 14.07 -12.19 23.93
CA ALA A 174 13.99 -13.64 23.91
C ALA A 174 12.54 -14.08 24.09
N MET A 175 11.99 -14.75 23.08
CA MET A 175 10.67 -15.37 23.17
C MET A 175 10.75 -16.66 24.01
N ARG A 176 9.69 -16.93 24.77
CA ARG A 176 9.56 -18.16 25.57
C ARG A 176 9.35 -19.35 24.64
N ARG A 177 10.13 -20.42 24.83
CA ARG A 177 9.95 -21.71 24.14
C ARG A 177 8.86 -22.55 24.82
N GLU A 178 8.37 -23.56 24.11
CA GLU A 178 7.36 -24.51 24.59
C GLU A 178 7.81 -25.30 25.84
N ASP A 179 9.11 -25.45 26.04
CA ASP A 179 9.73 -26.05 27.22
C ASP A 179 9.89 -25.09 28.42
N GLY A 180 9.43 -23.84 28.28
CA GLY A 180 9.53 -22.79 29.32
C GLY A 180 10.89 -22.09 29.38
N THR A 181 11.84 -22.43 28.51
CA THR A 181 13.17 -21.79 28.44
C THR A 181 13.19 -20.61 27.45
N TYR A 182 14.11 -19.66 27.64
CA TYR A 182 14.32 -18.54 26.72
C TYR A 182 15.32 -18.91 25.62
N ALA A 183 15.09 -18.44 24.41
CA ALA A 183 16.02 -18.64 23.31
C ALA A 183 17.33 -17.86 23.48
N ALA A 184 18.44 -18.57 23.71
CA ALA A 184 19.77 -18.01 23.57
C ALA A 184 20.03 -17.59 22.09
N PRO A 185 20.55 -16.38 21.83
CA PRO A 185 20.80 -15.89 20.48
C PRO A 185 21.91 -16.72 19.82
N GLN A 186 21.66 -17.23 18.62
CA GLN A 186 22.71 -17.75 17.76
C GLN A 186 23.17 -16.63 16.82
N ASP A 187 24.40 -16.16 17.02
CA ASP A 187 25.07 -15.24 16.09
C ASP A 187 25.25 -15.95 14.74
N LYS A 188 24.37 -15.67 13.79
CA LYS A 188 24.59 -16.00 12.37
C LYS A 188 25.54 -14.99 11.73
N THR A 189 26.72 -14.79 12.31
CA THR A 189 27.82 -14.06 11.68
C THR A 189 28.97 -15.01 11.41
N LYS A 190 28.79 -15.83 10.36
CA LYS A 190 29.78 -16.22 9.35
C LYS A 190 29.08 -17.19 8.37
N PRO A 191 28.90 -16.86 7.08
CA PRO A 191 28.57 -17.90 6.12
C PRO A 191 29.71 -18.93 6.12
N PRO A 192 29.43 -20.24 6.07
CA PRO A 192 30.48 -21.23 5.90
C PRO A 192 31.22 -20.92 4.60
N SER A 193 32.53 -20.71 4.70
CA SER A 193 33.38 -20.29 3.59
C SER A 193 33.13 -21.15 2.35
N VAL A 194 32.93 -20.48 1.22
CA VAL A 194 32.79 -21.06 -0.12
C VAL A 194 33.93 -22.05 -0.44
N ALA A 195 35.08 -21.87 0.22
CA ALA A 195 36.23 -22.78 0.19
C ALA A 195 35.90 -24.25 0.54
N LYS A 196 34.99 -24.53 1.49
CA LYS A 196 34.65 -25.91 1.85
C LYS A 196 33.70 -26.61 0.86
N ARG A 197 32.94 -25.85 0.06
CA ARG A 197 32.04 -26.42 -0.97
C ARG A 197 32.81 -26.78 -2.25
N LEU A 198 33.82 -25.99 -2.63
CA LEU A 198 34.69 -26.28 -3.76
C LEU A 198 35.57 -27.51 -3.53
N LEU A 199 36.06 -27.72 -2.29
CA LEU A 199 36.87 -28.90 -1.96
C LEU A 199 36.05 -30.21 -2.02
N LYS A 200 34.79 -30.19 -1.56
CA LYS A 200 33.90 -31.36 -1.64
C LYS A 200 33.41 -31.66 -3.06
N ALA A 201 33.17 -30.62 -3.87
CA ALA A 201 32.84 -30.78 -5.29
C ALA A 201 34.02 -31.34 -6.10
N GLY A 202 35.25 -30.89 -5.81
CA GLY A 202 36.47 -31.42 -6.44
C GLY A 202 36.68 -32.91 -6.18
N VAL A 203 36.49 -33.37 -4.94
CA VAL A 203 36.63 -34.80 -4.59
C VAL A 203 35.56 -35.66 -5.29
N ALA A 204 34.32 -35.19 -5.38
CA ALA A 204 33.24 -35.92 -6.07
C ALA A 204 33.50 -36.05 -7.59
N ILE A 205 34.05 -35.02 -8.23
CA ILE A 205 34.40 -35.04 -9.67
C ILE A 205 35.57 -36.01 -9.92
N VAL A 206 36.60 -36.03 -9.06
CA VAL A 206 37.71 -36.98 -9.19
C VAL A 206 37.24 -38.42 -9.01
N VAL A 207 36.38 -38.70 -8.04
CA VAL A 207 35.82 -40.05 -7.83
C VAL A 207 34.97 -40.49 -9.03
N LEU A 208 34.17 -39.59 -9.61
CA LEU A 208 33.36 -39.89 -10.79
C LEU A 208 34.23 -40.16 -12.03
N MET A 209 35.29 -39.38 -12.25
CA MET A 209 36.23 -39.58 -13.35
C MET A 209 36.98 -40.91 -13.24
N VAL A 210 37.39 -41.30 -12.03
CA VAL A 210 38.01 -42.61 -11.78
C VAL A 210 37.01 -43.75 -12.01
N ALA A 211 35.76 -43.60 -11.56
CA ALA A 211 34.73 -44.61 -11.78
C ALA A 211 34.38 -44.79 -13.27
N VAL A 212 34.30 -43.69 -14.03
CA VAL A 212 34.09 -43.73 -15.49
C VAL A 212 35.31 -44.32 -16.20
N GLY A 213 36.53 -43.96 -15.79
CA GLY A 213 37.76 -44.54 -16.35
C GLY A 213 37.86 -46.05 -16.14
N VAL A 214 37.58 -46.54 -14.93
CA VAL A 214 37.55 -47.97 -14.61
C VAL A 214 36.42 -48.68 -15.35
N GLY A 215 35.22 -48.09 -15.41
CA GLY A 215 34.09 -48.64 -16.16
C GLY A 215 34.35 -48.75 -17.66
N THR A 216 35.02 -47.76 -18.24
CA THR A 216 35.37 -47.76 -19.67
C THR A 216 36.47 -48.78 -19.98
N ALA A 217 37.45 -48.96 -19.09
CA ALA A 217 38.48 -49.99 -19.22
C ALA A 217 37.90 -51.41 -19.14
N LEU A 218 36.96 -51.66 -18.20
CA LEU A 218 36.27 -52.95 -18.08
C LEU A 218 35.32 -53.22 -19.26
N TYR A 219 34.71 -52.17 -19.82
CA TYR A 219 33.80 -52.29 -20.96
C TYR A 219 34.51 -52.58 -22.28
N LEU A 220 35.76 -52.11 -22.45
CA LEU A 220 36.56 -52.35 -23.65
C LEU A 220 37.25 -53.73 -23.66
N ASP A 221 37.41 -54.37 -22.49
CA ASP A 221 37.98 -55.72 -22.36
C ASP A 221 36.95 -56.84 -22.66
N HIS A 222 35.65 -56.52 -22.72
CA HIS A 222 34.56 -57.49 -22.84
C HIS A 222 33.81 -57.47 -24.19
N ARG A 223 34.41 -56.93 -25.25
CA ARG A 223 33.79 -56.93 -26.59
C ARG A 223 34.45 -57.91 -27.56
N ASP A 224 33.80 -59.05 -27.73
CA ASP A 224 33.88 -59.84 -28.97
C ASP A 224 33.25 -59.05 -30.14
N PRO A 225 33.80 -59.15 -31.37
CA PRO A 225 33.37 -58.35 -32.51
C PRO A 225 32.04 -58.84 -33.12
N PRO A 226 31.10 -57.95 -33.46
CA PRO A 226 29.83 -58.33 -34.07
C PRO A 226 29.89 -58.40 -35.61
N SER A 227 29.16 -59.38 -36.14
CA SER A 227 28.82 -59.59 -37.54
C SER A 227 27.83 -58.54 -38.10
N SER A 228 27.89 -58.42 -39.42
CA SER A 228 27.35 -57.38 -40.29
C SER A 228 25.85 -57.44 -40.64
N GLN A 229 25.32 -56.24 -40.97
CA GLN A 229 24.44 -55.90 -42.13
C GLN A 229 22.88 -55.77 -41.95
N PRO A 230 22.15 -55.01 -42.82
CA PRO A 230 21.75 -53.61 -42.54
C PRO A 230 20.30 -53.19 -42.94
N ASP A 231 19.97 -51.92 -42.66
CA ASP A 231 19.10 -50.92 -43.35
C ASP A 231 17.70 -51.25 -43.90
N ALA A 232 16.69 -50.43 -43.53
CA ALA A 232 16.19 -49.32 -44.37
C ALA A 232 14.77 -48.80 -44.00
N ALA A 233 14.70 -47.48 -43.77
CA ALA A 233 13.83 -46.49 -44.44
C ALA A 233 12.33 -46.27 -44.08
N LYS A 234 12.08 -44.98 -43.71
CA LYS A 234 11.00 -44.04 -44.16
C LYS A 234 9.57 -44.27 -43.63
N SER A 235 8.71 -43.28 -43.41
CA SER A 235 8.74 -41.80 -43.36
C SER A 235 7.33 -41.31 -42.91
N ALA A 236 7.28 -40.14 -42.27
CA ALA A 236 6.23 -39.10 -42.13
C ALA A 236 4.82 -39.28 -42.79
N ALA A 237 3.73 -38.63 -42.37
CA ALA A 237 3.29 -37.83 -41.22
C ALA A 237 1.80 -37.47 -41.43
N ALA A 238 1.11 -37.12 -40.34
CA ALA A 238 -0.03 -36.20 -40.24
C ALA A 238 -1.46 -36.60 -40.73
N ALA A 239 -2.30 -36.87 -39.72
CA ALA A 239 -3.46 -36.05 -39.31
C ALA A 239 -4.88 -36.29 -39.89
N LEU A 240 -5.82 -36.35 -38.92
CA LEU A 240 -7.21 -35.84 -38.87
C LEU A 240 -8.41 -36.76 -39.20
N SER A 241 -9.25 -36.91 -38.15
CA SER A 241 -10.73 -36.77 -38.11
C SER A 241 -11.64 -38.00 -37.90
N ARG A 242 -12.31 -37.95 -36.73
CA ARG A 242 -13.78 -38.00 -36.47
C ARG A 242 -14.59 -39.33 -36.44
N LEU A 243 -15.53 -39.31 -35.48
CA LEU A 243 -16.90 -39.89 -35.40
C LEU A 243 -17.07 -41.35 -34.92
N SER A 244 -17.84 -41.55 -33.83
CA SER A 244 -19.23 -42.06 -33.88
C SER A 244 -19.87 -42.28 -32.48
N ALA A 245 -21.18 -42.51 -32.44
CA ALA A 245 -22.14 -42.08 -31.42
C ALA A 245 -22.97 -43.20 -30.71
N LYS A 246 -23.44 -42.93 -29.46
CA LYS A 246 -24.74 -43.25 -28.75
C LYS A 246 -25.32 -44.72 -28.75
N PRO A 247 -26.46 -45.08 -28.04
CA PRO A 247 -27.34 -44.39 -27.03
C PRO A 247 -27.90 -45.26 -25.83
N GLY A 248 -28.78 -44.65 -24.99
CA GLY A 248 -29.83 -45.28 -24.12
C GLY A 248 -29.63 -45.03 -22.60
N SER A 249 -30.59 -44.87 -21.67
CA SER A 249 -32.07 -44.94 -21.58
C SER A 249 -32.49 -44.49 -20.14
N SER A 250 -33.48 -43.60 -19.96
CA SER A 250 -34.81 -43.75 -19.28
C SER A 250 -34.96 -43.66 -17.73
N GLY A 251 -35.99 -42.89 -17.33
CA GLY A 251 -36.87 -43.08 -16.15
C GLY A 251 -36.42 -42.37 -14.86
N GLY A 252 -37.25 -41.73 -14.02
CA GLY A 252 -38.70 -41.59 -13.89
C GLY A 252 -38.99 -40.80 -12.60
N ALA A 253 -40.13 -40.11 -12.53
CA ALA A 253 -40.55 -39.18 -11.48
C ALA A 253 -41.06 -39.83 -10.17
N THR A 254 -41.07 -39.07 -9.06
CA THR A 254 -42.23 -38.65 -8.21
C THR A 254 -41.90 -38.54 -6.69
N SER A 255 -41.97 -37.29 -6.17
CA SER A 255 -42.56 -36.72 -4.93
C SER A 255 -43.44 -37.58 -3.97
N PRO A 256 -43.88 -37.10 -2.75
CA PRO A 256 -43.48 -35.93 -1.92
C PRO A 256 -43.64 -36.05 -0.35
N VAL A 257 -43.43 -34.91 0.36
CA VAL A 257 -44.00 -34.40 1.64
C VAL A 257 -43.62 -35.07 2.98
N SER A 258 -43.08 -34.30 3.95
CA SER A 258 -43.84 -33.83 5.15
C SER A 258 -43.00 -33.15 6.27
N LEU A 259 -43.41 -31.91 6.60
CA LEU A 259 -43.59 -31.25 7.91
C LEU A 259 -42.55 -31.38 9.06
N SER A 260 -42.03 -30.22 9.47
CA SER A 260 -41.55 -29.88 10.83
C SER A 260 -42.68 -29.95 11.88
N PRO A 261 -42.37 -29.94 13.20
CA PRO A 261 -42.21 -28.67 13.92
C PRO A 261 -41.18 -28.66 15.09
N GLU A 262 -40.70 -27.45 15.42
CA GLU A 262 -40.09 -27.03 16.70
C GLU A 262 -41.18 -26.88 17.80
N PRO A 263 -40.92 -26.69 19.13
CA PRO A 263 -40.03 -25.63 19.68
C PRO A 263 -39.35 -25.92 21.05
N ALA A 264 -38.42 -25.06 21.49
CA ALA A 264 -38.40 -24.54 22.87
C ALA A 264 -37.38 -23.42 23.10
N ALA A 265 -37.86 -22.38 23.78
CA ALA A 265 -37.24 -21.10 24.11
C ALA A 265 -35.97 -21.15 24.97
N ALA A 266 -35.09 -20.17 24.74
CA ALA A 266 -34.14 -19.68 25.75
C ALA A 266 -34.02 -18.15 25.68
N THR A 267 -34.15 -17.52 26.85
CA THR A 267 -34.14 -16.08 27.15
C THR A 267 -32.76 -15.43 26.93
N PRO A 268 -32.65 -14.17 26.46
CA PRO A 268 -31.36 -13.48 26.35
C PRO A 268 -30.95 -12.76 27.65
N ALA A 269 -29.65 -12.83 27.96
CA ALA A 269 -28.98 -12.08 29.03
C ALA A 269 -28.67 -10.62 28.60
N PRO A 270 -28.43 -9.67 29.53
CA PRO A 270 -28.49 -8.23 29.28
C PRO A 270 -27.23 -7.66 28.59
N GLN A 271 -27.45 -6.72 27.66
CA GLN A 271 -26.41 -5.97 26.96
C GLN A 271 -25.78 -4.86 27.85
N PRO A 272 -24.46 -4.60 27.75
CA PRO A 272 -23.85 -3.39 28.28
C PRO A 272 -24.13 -2.17 27.39
N SER A 273 -24.26 -1.03 28.07
CA SER A 273 -24.63 0.31 27.63
C SER A 273 -23.95 0.83 26.35
N ALA A 274 -24.77 1.44 25.49
CA ALA A 274 -24.34 2.18 24.30
C ALA A 274 -23.43 3.37 24.65
N GLN A 275 -22.31 3.48 23.93
CA GLN A 275 -21.58 4.74 23.75
C GLN A 275 -22.29 5.59 22.68
N PRO A 276 -22.30 6.93 22.80
CA PRO A 276 -23.03 7.80 21.88
C PRO A 276 -22.33 7.89 20.52
N SER A 277 -23.06 7.53 19.45
CA SER A 277 -22.62 7.71 18.06
C SER A 277 -22.47 9.19 17.69
N PRO A 278 -21.53 9.55 16.80
CA PRO A 278 -21.39 10.90 16.29
C PRO A 278 -22.62 11.30 15.46
N ILE A 279 -23.01 12.57 15.58
CA ILE A 279 -24.18 13.17 14.94
C ILE A 279 -24.00 13.13 13.42
N VAL A 280 -24.68 12.20 12.74
CA VAL A 280 -24.82 12.19 11.29
C VAL A 280 -25.91 13.21 10.94
N THR A 281 -25.52 14.37 10.41
CA THR A 281 -26.47 15.30 9.78
C THR A 281 -27.16 14.59 8.62
N ALA A 282 -28.47 14.43 8.70
CA ALA A 282 -29.28 13.76 7.68
C ALA A 282 -29.39 14.62 6.41
N GLU A 283 -28.34 14.66 5.60
CA GLU A 283 -28.35 15.30 4.27
C GLU A 283 -29.16 14.43 3.30
N LYS A 284 -29.96 15.07 2.43
CA LYS A 284 -30.79 14.37 1.44
C LYS A 284 -29.91 13.79 0.33
N PHE A 285 -30.22 12.58 -0.10
CA PHE A 285 -29.54 11.92 -1.21
C PHE A 285 -29.82 12.65 -2.54
N VAL A 286 -28.74 13.00 -3.25
CA VAL A 286 -28.76 13.59 -4.59
C VAL A 286 -27.77 12.82 -5.47
N PRO A 287 -28.22 12.16 -6.56
CA PRO A 287 -27.34 11.38 -7.44
C PRO A 287 -26.13 12.14 -7.97
N ASP A 288 -26.31 13.41 -8.31
CA ASP A 288 -25.25 14.29 -8.84
C ASP A 288 -24.22 14.73 -7.80
N ALA A 289 -24.46 14.46 -6.51
CA ALA A 289 -23.51 14.71 -5.43
C ALA A 289 -22.76 13.46 -4.96
N VAL A 290 -23.07 12.26 -5.47
CA VAL A 290 -22.46 11.00 -5.02
C VAL A 290 -20.99 10.91 -5.44
N PRO A 291 -20.03 10.83 -4.51
CA PRO A 291 -18.62 10.73 -4.83
C PRO A 291 -18.22 9.33 -5.37
N PHE A 292 -17.02 9.24 -5.95
CA PHE A 292 -16.30 8.04 -6.41
C PHE A 292 -16.91 7.32 -7.63
N VAL A 293 -18.22 7.42 -7.81
CA VAL A 293 -18.94 6.76 -8.89
C VAL A 293 -18.88 7.57 -10.19
N GLY A 294 -18.94 6.85 -11.31
CA GLY A 294 -19.00 7.45 -12.64
C GLY A 294 -20.41 7.81 -13.07
N GLU A 295 -20.48 8.56 -14.18
CA GLU A 295 -21.72 9.12 -14.70
C GLU A 295 -22.81 8.07 -14.94
N ARG A 296 -22.44 6.91 -15.45
CA ARG A 296 -23.39 5.79 -15.67
C ARG A 296 -24.09 5.36 -14.38
N THR A 297 -23.37 5.34 -13.26
CA THR A 297 -23.93 5.01 -11.96
C THR A 297 -24.83 6.12 -11.44
N ARG A 298 -24.46 7.40 -11.64
CA ARG A 298 -25.30 8.55 -11.26
C ARG A 298 -26.64 8.53 -12.01
N ILE A 299 -26.60 8.28 -13.31
CA ILE A 299 -27.80 8.11 -14.14
C ILE A 299 -28.66 6.95 -13.65
N ALA A 300 -28.05 5.79 -13.34
CA ALA A 300 -28.77 4.64 -12.81
C ALA A 300 -29.43 4.92 -11.45
N LEU A 301 -28.74 5.63 -10.55
CA LEU A 301 -29.29 6.04 -9.26
C LEU A 301 -30.47 7.00 -9.43
N ALA A 302 -30.35 7.99 -10.32
CA ALA A 302 -31.44 8.92 -10.62
C ALA A 302 -32.66 8.23 -11.21
N ARG A 303 -32.44 7.26 -12.11
CA ARG A 303 -33.51 6.51 -12.80
C ARG A 303 -34.18 5.46 -11.91
N ASP A 304 -33.39 4.69 -11.16
CA ASP A 304 -33.87 3.47 -10.50
C ASP A 304 -33.95 3.60 -8.98
N TYR A 305 -33.01 4.28 -8.33
CA TYR A 305 -32.91 4.34 -6.87
C TYR A 305 -33.77 5.46 -6.28
N VAL A 306 -33.67 6.67 -6.83
CA VAL A 306 -34.41 7.83 -6.32
C VAL A 306 -35.93 7.62 -6.36
N PRO A 307 -36.55 7.21 -7.48
CA PRO A 307 -38.01 7.05 -7.52
C PRO A 307 -38.51 5.74 -6.89
N ALA A 308 -37.63 4.81 -6.51
CA ALA A 308 -38.05 3.52 -6.00
C ALA A 308 -38.78 3.64 -4.64
N PRO A 309 -39.95 2.99 -4.49
CA PRO A 309 -40.65 2.90 -3.23
C PRO A 309 -40.04 1.83 -2.32
N GLY A 310 -40.41 1.89 -1.03
CA GLY A 310 -39.99 0.90 -0.03
C GLY A 310 -38.55 1.09 0.45
N ALA A 311 -38.05 0.11 1.21
CA ALA A 311 -36.71 0.19 1.77
C ALA A 311 -35.64 0.00 0.67
N LYS A 312 -34.66 0.89 0.68
CA LYS A 312 -33.58 0.95 -0.30
C LYS A 312 -32.29 1.41 0.36
N ALA A 313 -31.15 0.95 -0.16
CA ALA A 313 -29.84 1.34 0.33
C ALA A 313 -28.82 1.33 -0.81
N PHE A 314 -27.79 2.16 -0.67
CA PHE A 314 -26.71 2.29 -1.62
C PHE A 314 -25.37 2.23 -0.88
N ALA A 315 -24.48 1.36 -1.35
CA ALA A 315 -23.15 1.17 -0.82
C ALA A 315 -22.10 1.44 -1.90
N THR A 316 -20.97 2.00 -1.48
CA THR A 316 -19.84 2.27 -2.37
C THR A 316 -18.50 2.14 -1.63
N THR A 317 -17.44 2.06 -2.41
CA THR A 317 -16.04 2.05 -1.98
C THR A 317 -15.38 3.34 -2.44
N VAL A 318 -14.25 3.69 -1.83
CA VAL A 318 -13.49 4.90 -2.21
C VAL A 318 -12.88 4.85 -3.61
N ASN A 319 -12.90 3.71 -4.31
CA ASN A 319 -12.51 3.59 -5.72
C ASN A 319 -13.71 3.40 -6.66
N GLY A 320 -14.94 3.63 -6.18
CA GLY A 320 -16.14 3.72 -7.02
C GLY A 320 -16.82 2.40 -7.36
N VAL A 321 -16.36 1.26 -6.84
CA VAL A 321 -17.18 0.03 -6.82
C VAL A 321 -18.42 0.34 -5.99
N SER A 322 -19.59 0.00 -6.52
CA SER A 322 -20.86 0.39 -5.93
C SER A 322 -22.00 -0.55 -6.27
N ALA A 323 -23.00 -0.60 -5.40
CA ALA A 323 -24.25 -1.34 -5.58
C ALA A 323 -25.40 -0.63 -4.86
N TYR A 324 -26.60 -0.73 -5.43
CA TYR A 324 -27.84 -0.29 -4.79
C TYR A 324 -28.89 -1.39 -4.86
N VAL A 325 -29.78 -1.39 -3.87
CA VAL A 325 -30.97 -2.25 -3.82
C VAL A 325 -32.20 -1.42 -3.53
N THR A 326 -33.34 -1.86 -4.04
CA THR A 326 -34.65 -1.20 -3.87
C THR A 326 -35.72 -2.23 -3.52
N GLY A 327 -36.88 -1.76 -3.03
CA GLY A 327 -38.04 -2.62 -2.77
C GLY A 327 -37.81 -3.71 -1.70
N GLN A 328 -36.89 -3.48 -0.76
CA GLN A 328 -36.58 -4.45 0.28
C GLN A 328 -37.64 -4.45 1.40
N PRO A 329 -37.82 -5.56 2.13
CA PRO A 329 -38.86 -5.69 3.14
C PRO A 329 -38.63 -4.80 4.37
N SER A 330 -37.38 -4.41 4.66
CA SER A 330 -37.02 -3.52 5.76
C SER A 330 -35.75 -2.73 5.44
N GLU A 331 -35.50 -1.68 6.23
CA GLU A 331 -34.29 -0.86 6.12
C GLU A 331 -33.02 -1.70 6.38
N GLU A 332 -33.05 -2.56 7.41
CA GLU A 332 -31.96 -3.48 7.73
C GLU A 332 -31.68 -4.46 6.60
N ALA A 333 -32.72 -5.00 5.96
CA ALA A 333 -32.56 -5.88 4.80
C ALA A 333 -31.93 -5.12 3.62
N ALA A 334 -32.32 -3.86 3.41
CA ALA A 334 -31.71 -3.01 2.39
C ALA A 334 -30.23 -2.75 2.66
N LYS A 335 -29.87 -2.36 3.89
CA LYS A 335 -28.48 -2.13 4.31
C LYS A 335 -27.61 -3.36 4.04
N ALA A 336 -28.05 -4.53 4.51
CA ALA A 336 -27.33 -5.78 4.35
C ALA A 336 -27.16 -6.16 2.87
N ALA A 337 -28.24 -6.09 2.08
CA ALA A 337 -28.19 -6.48 0.67
C ALA A 337 -27.35 -5.51 -0.20
N ALA A 338 -27.37 -4.21 0.09
CA ALA A 338 -26.52 -3.24 -0.62
C ALA A 338 -25.03 -3.49 -0.35
N LEU A 339 -24.66 -3.73 0.91
CA LEU A 339 -23.28 -4.06 1.28
C LEU A 339 -22.83 -5.37 0.64
N GLU A 340 -23.64 -6.42 0.73
CA GLU A 340 -23.34 -7.73 0.14
C GLU A 340 -23.09 -7.64 -1.37
N GLN A 341 -23.99 -6.98 -2.12
CA GLN A 341 -23.80 -6.79 -3.56
C GLN A 341 -22.58 -5.93 -3.90
N CYS A 342 -22.26 -4.94 -3.05
CA CYS A 342 -21.04 -4.15 -3.22
C CYS A 342 -19.81 -5.03 -3.01
N HIS A 343 -19.78 -5.86 -1.96
CA HIS A 343 -18.67 -6.78 -1.68
C HIS A 343 -18.44 -7.76 -2.83
N GLN A 344 -19.51 -8.39 -3.34
CA GLN A 344 -19.42 -9.28 -4.51
C GLN A 344 -18.84 -8.58 -5.76
N ARG A 345 -19.20 -7.31 -5.97
CA ARG A 345 -18.63 -6.50 -7.06
C ARG A 345 -17.17 -6.08 -6.79
N ALA A 346 -16.80 -5.86 -5.53
CA ALA A 346 -15.45 -5.50 -5.12
C ALA A 346 -14.49 -6.68 -5.30
N GLU A 347 -14.92 -7.89 -4.93
CA GLU A 347 -14.16 -9.14 -5.13
C GLU A 347 -13.87 -9.40 -6.61
N SER A 348 -14.89 -9.27 -7.47
CA SER A 348 -14.73 -9.45 -8.92
C SER A 348 -13.87 -8.37 -9.61
N SER A 349 -13.64 -7.24 -8.95
CA SER A 349 -12.79 -6.15 -9.45
C SER A 349 -11.44 -6.05 -8.74
N THR A 350 -11.10 -7.02 -7.88
CA THR A 350 -9.86 -7.03 -7.07
C THR A 350 -9.70 -5.73 -6.26
N SER A 351 -10.82 -5.12 -5.85
CA SER A 351 -10.82 -3.91 -5.04
C SER A 351 -10.53 -4.27 -3.59
N LEU A 352 -9.44 -3.73 -3.04
CA LEU A 352 -9.06 -3.91 -1.62
C LEU A 352 -9.79 -2.94 -0.68
N HIS A 353 -10.69 -2.10 -1.20
CA HIS A 353 -11.38 -1.08 -0.42
C HIS A 353 -12.70 -1.61 0.16
N LYS A 354 -12.92 -1.31 1.44
CA LYS A 354 -14.14 -1.69 2.17
C LYS A 354 -15.37 -1.04 1.54
N CYS A 355 -16.42 -1.83 1.32
CA CYS A 355 -17.74 -1.33 0.99
C CYS A 355 -18.39 -0.69 2.22
N GLU A 356 -18.84 0.54 2.06
CA GLU A 356 -19.51 1.29 3.11
C GLU A 356 -20.87 1.79 2.61
N LEU A 357 -21.83 1.90 3.53
CA LEU A 357 -23.12 2.49 3.23
C LEU A 357 -22.95 3.98 2.98
N TYR A 358 -23.43 4.43 1.82
CA TYR A 358 -23.48 5.86 1.49
C TYR A 358 -24.87 6.44 1.75
N ALA A 359 -25.93 5.72 1.40
CA ALA A 359 -27.30 6.15 1.62
C ALA A 359 -28.22 5.02 2.05
N VAL A 360 -29.19 5.36 2.89
CA VAL A 360 -30.27 4.50 3.35
C VAL A 360 -31.57 5.29 3.20
N GLY A 361 -32.53 4.74 2.46
CA GLY A 361 -33.70 5.50 2.01
C GLY A 361 -33.28 6.67 1.11
N ASP A 362 -33.69 7.89 1.48
CA ASP A 362 -33.32 9.13 0.80
C ASP A 362 -32.32 9.97 1.63
N THR A 363 -31.66 9.35 2.61
CA THR A 363 -30.75 10.01 3.55
C THR A 363 -29.32 9.49 3.37
N ILE A 364 -28.36 10.41 3.34
CA ILE A 364 -26.93 10.11 3.33
C ILE A 364 -26.51 9.67 4.73
N VAL A 365 -25.86 8.51 4.83
CA VAL A 365 -25.33 7.92 6.08
C VAL A 365 -23.81 7.77 6.05
N TYR A 366 -23.16 8.33 5.04
CA TYR A 366 -21.71 8.22 4.85
C TYR A 366 -20.94 9.05 5.91
N PRO A 367 -20.06 8.42 6.71
CA PRO A 367 -19.46 9.10 7.87
C PRO A 367 -18.30 10.04 7.52
N HIS A 368 -17.70 9.90 6.33
CA HIS A 368 -16.44 10.57 5.97
C HIS A 368 -16.63 11.96 5.33
N GLY A 369 -17.87 12.39 5.12
CA GLY A 369 -18.18 13.65 4.44
C GLY A 369 -17.80 13.67 2.95
N LYS A 370 -17.60 14.86 2.40
CA LYS A 370 -17.22 15.05 0.98
C LYS A 370 -15.69 14.96 0.84
N PRO A 371 -15.16 14.24 -0.16
CA PRO A 371 -13.72 14.18 -0.38
C PRO A 371 -13.11 15.56 -0.63
N PRO A 372 -11.88 15.82 -0.14
CA PRO A 372 -11.19 17.07 -0.40
C PRO A 372 -10.80 17.15 -1.88
N LEU A 373 -11.24 18.22 -2.55
CA LEU A 373 -10.96 18.49 -3.96
C LEU A 373 -10.16 19.78 -4.12
N PRO A 374 -9.23 19.85 -5.10
CA PRO A 374 -8.57 21.09 -5.43
C PRO A 374 -9.56 22.09 -6.05
N PRO A 375 -9.26 23.40 -6.00
CA PRO A 375 -10.08 24.41 -6.67
C PRO A 375 -10.06 24.21 -8.19
N LEU A 376 -11.15 24.60 -8.85
CA LEU A 376 -11.25 24.58 -10.31
C LEU A 376 -10.39 25.68 -10.96
N PRO A 377 -9.95 25.48 -12.22
CA PRO A 377 -10.07 24.25 -13.02
C PRO A 377 -9.04 23.19 -12.58
N TRP A 378 -9.42 21.92 -12.65
CA TRP A 378 -8.56 20.79 -12.23
C TRP A 378 -7.48 20.43 -13.22
N VAL A 379 -7.72 20.69 -14.50
CA VAL A 379 -6.77 20.50 -15.60
C VAL A 379 -6.68 21.83 -16.33
N ARG A 380 -5.46 22.27 -16.58
CA ARG A 380 -5.17 23.44 -17.42
C ARG A 380 -4.29 22.95 -18.55
N HIS A 381 -4.84 22.98 -19.76
CA HIS A 381 -4.09 22.58 -20.93
C HIS A 381 -3.06 23.65 -21.29
N ASP A 382 -1.81 23.23 -21.38
CA ASP A 382 -0.70 24.10 -21.73
C ASP A 382 0.32 23.38 -22.63
N PRO A 383 0.35 23.67 -23.93
CA PRO A 383 1.21 22.97 -24.89
C PRO A 383 2.71 23.18 -24.63
N THR A 384 3.10 24.13 -23.78
CA THR A 384 4.51 24.36 -23.40
C THR A 384 5.02 23.42 -22.32
N THR A 385 4.11 22.84 -21.53
CA THR A 385 4.45 21.91 -20.43
C THR A 385 3.92 20.50 -20.66
N GLU A 386 2.86 20.36 -21.47
CA GLU A 386 2.30 19.08 -21.84
C GLU A 386 3.26 18.25 -22.68
N ARG A 387 3.43 16.99 -22.28
CA ARG A 387 4.30 16.03 -22.95
C ARG A 387 3.75 14.63 -22.79
N ALA A 388 4.20 13.72 -23.65
CA ALA A 388 3.78 12.33 -23.61
C ALA A 388 3.97 11.74 -22.20
N PHE A 389 2.95 11.03 -21.73
CA PHE A 389 3.01 10.32 -20.46
C PHE A 389 4.06 9.21 -20.51
N ASN A 390 4.90 9.16 -19.47
CA ASN A 390 5.89 8.11 -19.27
C ASN A 390 5.85 7.66 -17.82
N ALA A 391 5.47 6.41 -17.55
CA ALA A 391 5.34 5.91 -16.18
C ALA A 391 6.66 5.94 -15.40
N ALA A 392 7.81 5.84 -16.08
CA ALA A 392 9.13 5.91 -15.45
C ALA A 392 9.43 7.30 -14.85
N GLU A 393 8.80 8.33 -15.41
CA GLU A 393 8.98 9.73 -15.01
C GLU A 393 7.89 10.21 -14.05
N MET A 394 6.99 9.32 -13.63
CA MET A 394 5.94 9.66 -12.67
C MET A 394 6.55 10.23 -11.38
N PRO A 395 6.25 11.50 -11.02
CA PRO A 395 6.83 12.14 -9.84
C PRO A 395 6.29 11.49 -8.57
N LEU A 396 7.12 11.44 -7.52
CA LEU A 396 6.83 10.86 -6.20
C LEU A 396 6.49 9.36 -6.18
N ALA A 397 6.29 8.72 -7.33
CA ALA A 397 6.01 7.29 -7.44
C ALA A 397 7.29 6.45 -7.25
N ARG A 398 7.18 5.38 -6.44
CA ARG A 398 8.22 4.35 -6.26
C ARG A 398 8.19 3.34 -7.40
N ASP A 399 9.27 2.58 -7.59
CA ASP A 399 9.42 1.61 -8.70
C ASP A 399 8.23 0.64 -8.86
N PRO A 400 7.67 0.02 -7.80
CA PRO A 400 6.49 -0.84 -7.96
C PRO A 400 5.27 -0.09 -8.47
N GLY A 401 5.11 1.17 -8.06
CA GLY A 401 4.04 2.04 -8.52
C GLY A 401 4.20 2.41 -10.00
N ARG A 402 5.42 2.72 -10.44
CA ARG A 402 5.74 2.99 -11.85
C ARG A 402 5.46 1.78 -12.74
N ALA A 403 5.87 0.59 -12.31
CA ALA A 403 5.57 -0.66 -13.02
C ALA A 403 4.06 -0.91 -13.15
N ARG A 404 3.27 -0.60 -12.10
CA ARG A 404 1.80 -0.71 -12.13
C ARG A 404 1.16 0.28 -13.11
N LEU A 405 1.67 1.51 -13.18
CA LEU A 405 1.20 2.51 -14.14
C LEU A 405 1.51 2.11 -15.58
N GLU A 406 2.71 1.59 -15.83
CA GLU A 406 3.08 1.07 -17.15
C GLU A 406 2.13 -0.04 -17.61
N ALA A 407 1.88 -1.03 -16.73
CA ALA A 407 1.03 -2.17 -17.06
C ALA A 407 -0.43 -1.77 -17.31
N ASN A 408 -1.01 -0.91 -16.46
CA ASN A 408 -2.46 -0.70 -16.40
C ASN A 408 -2.93 0.63 -17.02
N TYR A 409 -2.12 1.69 -16.92
CA TYR A 409 -2.48 3.03 -17.42
C TYR A 409 -1.90 3.27 -18.82
N GLY A 410 -0.61 2.98 -19.02
CA GLY A 410 0.07 3.18 -20.30
C GLY A 410 -0.63 2.46 -21.46
N ASN A 411 -1.09 1.23 -21.24
CA ASN A 411 -1.74 0.41 -22.26
C ASN A 411 -3.23 0.69 -22.48
N ALA A 412 -3.88 1.48 -21.62
CA ALA A 412 -5.31 1.75 -21.74
C ALA A 412 -5.61 2.75 -22.87
N ARG A 413 -6.55 2.41 -23.76
CA ARG A 413 -6.89 3.23 -24.95
C ARG A 413 -8.08 4.18 -24.77
N ARG A 414 -8.76 4.11 -23.63
CA ARG A 414 -9.94 4.93 -23.32
C ARG A 414 -9.53 6.04 -22.37
N THR A 415 -10.39 7.04 -22.25
CA THR A 415 -10.16 8.20 -21.38
C THR A 415 -9.74 7.76 -19.98
N LYS A 416 -8.65 8.34 -19.52
CA LYS A 416 -7.93 7.93 -18.31
C LYS A 416 -7.29 9.13 -17.63
N ALA A 417 -7.22 9.13 -16.31
CA ALA A 417 -6.55 10.20 -15.57
C ALA A 417 -5.81 9.66 -14.35
N ILE A 418 -4.76 10.35 -13.94
CA ILE A 418 -3.99 10.05 -12.73
C ILE A 418 -4.07 11.25 -11.80
N ALA A 419 -4.62 11.02 -10.62
CA ALA A 419 -4.52 11.93 -9.48
C ALA A 419 -3.36 11.51 -8.58
N LEU A 420 -2.46 12.45 -8.28
CA LEU A 420 -1.34 12.27 -7.37
C LEU A 420 -1.62 13.05 -6.08
N GLY A 421 -1.37 12.42 -4.94
CA GLY A 421 -1.40 13.07 -3.64
C GLY A 421 0.00 13.48 -3.17
N PRO A 422 0.09 14.38 -2.18
CA PRO A 422 1.37 14.96 -1.75
C PRO A 422 2.34 13.96 -1.11
N GLY A 423 1.85 12.81 -0.65
CA GLY A 423 2.68 11.72 -0.11
C GLY A 423 3.17 10.71 -1.15
N GLY A 424 2.88 10.95 -2.44
CA GLY A 424 3.24 10.05 -3.54
C GLY A 424 2.25 8.91 -3.80
N GLN A 425 1.20 8.78 -2.99
CA GLN A 425 0.05 7.96 -3.33
C GLN A 425 -0.62 8.48 -4.59
N PHE A 426 -1.03 7.60 -5.50
CA PHE A 426 -1.74 7.97 -6.70
C PHE A 426 -2.91 7.03 -6.95
N VAL A 427 -3.99 7.60 -7.47
CA VAL A 427 -5.18 6.89 -7.93
C VAL A 427 -5.36 7.19 -9.40
N TYR A 428 -5.71 6.17 -10.17
CA TYR A 428 -6.02 6.33 -11.58
C TYR A 428 -7.30 5.60 -11.93
N PHE A 429 -8.02 6.16 -12.88
CA PHE A 429 -9.17 5.51 -13.51
C PHE A 429 -8.90 5.41 -15.00
N VAL A 430 -9.27 4.27 -15.58
CA VAL A 430 -9.22 3.99 -17.01
C VAL A 430 -10.62 3.63 -17.49
N GLY A 431 -10.92 3.93 -18.75
CA GLY A 431 -12.17 3.44 -19.37
C GLY A 431 -13.39 4.33 -19.20
N GLY A 432 -13.21 5.61 -18.82
CA GLY A 432 -14.32 6.55 -18.78
C GLY A 432 -14.79 7.01 -20.16
N ASP A 433 -16.00 7.56 -20.21
CA ASP A 433 -16.60 8.10 -21.43
C ASP A 433 -16.29 9.60 -21.61
N LEU A 434 -16.03 10.32 -20.51
CA LEU A 434 -15.79 11.77 -20.48
C LEU A 434 -14.58 12.10 -19.60
N ALA A 435 -13.72 13.02 -20.04
CA ALA A 435 -12.52 13.43 -19.31
C ALA A 435 -12.85 13.97 -17.92
N ASP A 436 -13.84 14.86 -17.83
CA ASP A 436 -14.27 15.47 -16.56
C ASP A 436 -14.71 14.43 -15.52
N ASP A 437 -15.37 13.35 -15.95
CA ASP A 437 -15.81 12.28 -15.05
C ASP A 437 -14.61 11.51 -14.47
N VAL A 438 -13.65 11.13 -15.33
CA VAL A 438 -12.45 10.40 -14.91
C VAL A 438 -11.56 11.25 -14.03
N VAL A 439 -11.39 12.53 -14.38
CA VAL A 439 -10.65 13.51 -13.59
C VAL A 439 -11.29 13.66 -12.21
N ARG A 440 -12.59 13.94 -12.15
CA ARG A 440 -13.33 14.10 -10.89
C ARG A 440 -13.18 12.87 -10.00
N ARG A 441 -13.43 11.68 -10.53
CA ARG A 441 -13.35 10.42 -9.77
C ARG A 441 -11.95 10.14 -9.26
N SER A 442 -10.92 10.42 -10.08
CA SER A 442 -9.52 10.28 -9.68
C SER A 442 -9.21 11.20 -8.50
N LEU A 443 -9.64 12.46 -8.57
CA LEU A 443 -9.45 13.43 -7.49
C LEU A 443 -10.23 13.08 -6.23
N GLU A 444 -11.50 12.72 -6.33
CA GLU A 444 -12.33 12.33 -5.19
C GLU A 444 -11.73 11.12 -4.47
N SER A 445 -11.34 10.09 -5.23
CA SER A 445 -10.79 8.85 -4.68
C SER A 445 -9.41 9.10 -4.05
N CYS A 446 -8.55 9.87 -4.72
CA CYS A 446 -7.24 10.24 -4.21
C CYS A 446 -7.36 11.11 -2.96
N GLY A 447 -8.24 12.11 -2.97
CA GLY A 447 -8.47 13.02 -1.85
C GLY A 447 -9.03 12.29 -0.63
N ALA A 448 -9.96 11.35 -0.82
CA ALA A 448 -10.47 10.51 0.26
C ALA A 448 -9.38 9.62 0.88
N GLN A 449 -8.48 9.06 0.07
CA GLN A 449 -7.37 8.23 0.55
C GLN A 449 -6.25 9.06 1.20
N ALA A 450 -5.96 10.24 0.65
CA ALA A 450 -4.88 11.11 1.10
C ALA A 450 -5.28 12.02 2.28
N GLY A 451 -6.59 12.24 2.49
CA GLY A 451 -7.10 13.22 3.45
C GLY A 451 -6.88 14.68 3.04
N THR A 452 -6.37 14.94 1.83
CA THR A 452 -6.00 16.27 1.34
C THR A 452 -6.17 16.35 -0.18
N PRO A 453 -6.39 17.54 -0.77
CA PRO A 453 -6.56 17.68 -2.21
C PRO A 453 -5.39 17.09 -3.01
N CYS A 454 -5.72 16.25 -3.98
CA CYS A 454 -4.77 15.73 -4.95
C CYS A 454 -4.68 16.64 -6.19
N LEU A 455 -3.69 16.38 -7.04
CA LEU A 455 -3.47 17.07 -8.31
C LEU A 455 -3.60 16.07 -9.46
N ILE A 456 -4.27 16.44 -10.55
CA ILE A 456 -4.18 15.65 -11.78
C ILE A 456 -2.82 15.88 -12.41
N VAL A 457 -2.05 14.81 -12.58
CA VAL A 457 -0.72 14.89 -13.20
C VAL A 457 -0.71 14.38 -14.62
N ALA A 458 -1.64 13.48 -14.97
CA ALA A 458 -1.81 12.98 -16.32
C ALA A 458 -3.29 12.86 -16.67
N LEU A 459 -3.60 13.19 -17.92
CA LEU A 459 -4.88 12.97 -18.57
C LEU A 459 -4.60 12.34 -19.93
N ASP A 460 -5.28 11.24 -20.20
CA ASP A 460 -5.05 10.38 -21.35
C ASP A 460 -3.56 10.03 -21.48
N ASP A 461 -2.96 10.34 -22.62
CA ASP A 461 -1.57 9.98 -22.94
C ASP A 461 -0.57 11.13 -22.70
N ALA A 462 -0.95 12.15 -21.92
CA ALA A 462 -0.10 13.29 -21.62
C ALA A 462 -0.01 13.59 -20.12
N PHE A 463 1.18 14.03 -19.70
CA PHE A 463 1.30 14.81 -18.46
C PHE A 463 0.64 16.18 -18.69
N VAL A 464 -0.20 16.60 -17.75
CA VAL A 464 -0.93 17.89 -17.79
C VAL A 464 -0.42 18.89 -16.76
N VAL A 465 0.75 18.60 -16.20
CA VAL A 465 1.51 19.49 -15.31
C VAL A 465 2.99 19.41 -15.68
N PRO A 466 3.79 20.46 -15.44
CA PRO A 466 5.23 20.41 -15.64
C PRO A 466 5.87 19.42 -14.66
N VAL A 467 6.23 18.24 -15.15
CA VAL A 467 6.94 17.20 -14.39
C VAL A 467 8.45 17.38 -14.58
N PRO A 468 9.19 17.77 -13.53
CA PRO A 468 10.62 18.06 -13.63
C PRO A 468 11.43 16.82 -14.01
N THR A 469 12.44 17.02 -14.85
CA THR A 469 13.33 15.97 -15.36
C THR A 469 14.76 16.17 -14.90
N VAL A 470 15.17 17.41 -14.61
CA VAL A 470 16.54 17.71 -14.20
C VAL A 470 16.74 17.62 -12.69
N MET A 471 15.66 17.73 -11.91
CA MET A 471 15.67 17.67 -10.45
C MET A 471 14.62 16.69 -9.93
N LYS A 472 14.87 16.15 -8.73
CA LYS A 472 14.00 15.16 -8.12
C LYS A 472 12.83 15.83 -7.40
N ALA A 473 11.61 15.52 -7.80
CA ALA A 473 10.42 15.89 -7.04
C ALA A 473 10.37 15.14 -5.69
N THR A 474 10.18 15.88 -4.58
CA THR A 474 10.11 15.33 -3.22
C THR A 474 8.77 15.57 -2.53
N GLY A 475 7.95 16.46 -3.06
CA GLY A 475 6.57 16.67 -2.61
C GLY A 475 5.86 17.74 -3.43
N PHE A 476 4.67 18.15 -3.00
CA PHE A 476 3.99 19.31 -3.57
C PHE A 476 4.54 20.60 -2.99
N PHE A 477 4.65 21.61 -3.86
CA PHE A 477 5.12 22.93 -3.46
C PHE A 477 3.97 23.77 -2.91
N HIS A 478 4.14 24.28 -1.69
CA HIS A 478 3.17 25.14 -1.03
C HIS A 478 3.87 26.41 -0.52
N ALA A 479 3.83 27.48 -1.33
CA ALA A 479 4.50 28.74 -1.01
C ALA A 479 4.18 29.28 0.40
N ALA A 480 2.91 29.20 0.82
CA ALA A 480 2.43 29.72 2.10
C ALA A 480 3.05 29.03 3.33
N SER A 481 3.47 27.77 3.21
CA SER A 481 4.02 26.98 4.31
C SER A 481 5.48 26.57 4.11
N HIS A 482 6.11 26.96 2.99
CA HIS A 482 7.47 26.55 2.68
C HIS A 482 8.48 27.27 3.59
N THR A 483 9.18 26.51 4.42
CA THR A 483 10.09 27.05 5.45
C THR A 483 11.33 27.73 4.89
N ALA A 484 11.78 27.31 3.71
CA ALA A 484 12.89 27.93 3.00
C ALA A 484 12.60 29.34 2.46
N ILE A 485 11.32 29.75 2.42
CA ILE A 485 10.90 31.09 1.99
C ILE A 485 10.70 31.96 3.24
N ALA A 486 11.30 33.15 3.23
CA ALA A 486 11.12 34.18 4.24
C ALA A 486 9.62 34.47 4.45
N ALA A 487 9.19 34.56 5.71
CA ALA A 487 7.77 34.58 6.07
C ALA A 487 7.00 35.76 5.42
N ASP A 488 7.65 36.90 5.28
CA ASP A 488 7.14 38.12 4.64
C ASP A 488 7.04 38.02 3.11
N ALA A 489 7.75 37.07 2.48
CA ALA A 489 7.74 36.87 1.04
C ALA A 489 6.73 35.80 0.56
N ARG A 490 6.20 34.96 1.45
CA ARG A 490 5.37 33.79 1.08
C ARG A 490 4.10 34.17 0.31
N ASP A 491 3.42 35.23 0.75
CA ASP A 491 2.19 35.71 0.10
C ASP A 491 2.46 36.27 -1.29
N GLU A 492 3.61 36.94 -1.47
CA GLU A 492 4.05 37.43 -2.79
C GLU A 492 4.33 36.27 -3.73
N VAL A 493 5.03 35.22 -3.26
CA VAL A 493 5.31 34.02 -4.07
C VAL A 493 4.02 33.36 -4.51
N ALA A 494 3.09 33.13 -3.59
CA ALA A 494 1.79 32.53 -3.92
C ALA A 494 1.03 33.35 -4.98
N ARG A 495 1.03 34.69 -4.84
CA ARG A 495 0.35 35.58 -5.78
C ARG A 495 0.98 35.57 -7.16
N ARG A 496 2.31 35.60 -7.24
CA ARG A 496 3.04 35.56 -8.52
C ARG A 496 2.87 34.24 -9.25
N LEU A 497 2.93 33.12 -8.53
CA LEU A 497 2.68 31.80 -9.12
C LEU A 497 1.23 31.65 -9.61
N ALA A 498 0.26 32.20 -8.87
CA ALA A 498 -1.14 32.22 -9.32
C ALA A 498 -1.33 33.06 -10.59
N ALA A 499 -0.53 34.11 -10.80
CA ALA A 499 -0.55 34.93 -12.01
C ALA A 499 0.23 34.32 -13.18
N ALA A 500 1.25 33.50 -12.91
CA ALA A 500 2.05 32.78 -13.90
C ALA A 500 1.35 31.48 -14.33
N SER A 501 0.26 31.62 -15.07
CA SER A 501 -0.65 30.52 -15.39
C SER A 501 -0.24 29.64 -16.58
N SER A 502 0.97 29.83 -17.13
CA SER A 502 1.48 29.08 -18.27
C SER A 502 2.98 28.82 -18.14
N GLY A 503 3.50 27.86 -18.88
CA GLY A 503 4.92 27.55 -18.94
C GLY A 503 5.48 26.93 -17.67
N TRP A 504 6.80 26.82 -17.67
CA TRP A 504 7.60 26.35 -16.56
C TRP A 504 7.77 27.48 -15.54
N ASN A 505 7.50 27.16 -14.29
CA ASN A 505 7.72 28.06 -13.16
C ASN A 505 8.76 27.44 -12.23
N ALA A 506 9.72 28.21 -11.76
CA ALA A 506 10.71 27.79 -10.78
C ALA A 506 10.91 28.86 -9.71
N ILE A 507 11.17 28.41 -8.48
CA ILE A 507 11.48 29.26 -7.34
C ILE A 507 12.86 28.87 -6.82
N ALA A 508 13.73 29.86 -6.69
CA ALA A 508 15.01 29.71 -6.00
C ALA A 508 15.02 30.56 -4.73
N VAL A 509 15.75 30.12 -3.72
CA VAL A 509 15.97 30.89 -2.48
C VAL A 509 17.44 30.78 -2.08
N GLY A 510 17.98 31.86 -1.54
CA GLY A 510 19.31 31.88 -0.96
C GLY A 510 19.27 31.87 0.56
N THR A 511 20.36 32.30 1.18
CA THR A 511 20.55 32.35 2.64
C THR A 511 19.52 33.17 3.41
N SER A 512 19.03 34.27 2.82
CA SER A 512 18.03 35.14 3.45
C SER A 512 16.60 34.59 3.35
N GLY A 513 16.39 33.60 2.47
CA GLY A 513 15.07 33.05 2.17
C GLY A 513 14.21 33.93 1.24
N HIS A 514 14.75 35.03 0.73
CA HIS A 514 14.05 35.83 -0.27
C HIS A 514 14.05 35.12 -1.63
N PRO A 515 12.89 35.02 -2.30
CA PRO A 515 12.74 34.25 -3.51
C PRO A 515 13.28 34.97 -4.75
N GLY A 516 13.91 34.18 -5.61
CA GLY A 516 14.08 34.46 -7.04
C GLY A 516 13.04 33.72 -7.87
N TYR A 517 12.61 34.34 -8.96
CA TYR A 517 11.49 33.89 -9.78
C TYR A 517 11.91 33.61 -11.22
N GLY A 518 11.63 32.40 -11.70
CA GLY A 518 11.64 32.09 -13.13
C GLY A 518 10.24 31.68 -13.54
N LEU A 519 9.46 32.59 -14.12
CA LEU A 519 8.03 32.39 -14.38
C LEU A 519 7.74 32.38 -15.87
N ASN A 520 6.77 31.55 -16.28
CA ASN A 520 6.35 31.38 -17.67
C ASN A 520 7.50 31.04 -18.63
N GLY A 521 8.44 30.20 -18.18
CA GLY A 521 9.52 29.68 -19.03
C GLY A 521 8.98 28.76 -20.11
N ASP A 522 9.57 28.82 -21.31
CA ASP A 522 9.27 27.90 -22.41
C ASP A 522 9.81 26.47 -22.17
N ARG A 523 10.82 26.35 -21.31
CA ARG A 523 11.45 25.10 -20.88
C ARG A 523 11.80 25.11 -19.40
N GLU A 524 12.03 23.92 -18.86
CA GLU A 524 12.46 23.69 -17.47
C GLU A 524 13.75 24.48 -17.16
N GLU A 525 14.74 24.44 -18.04
CA GLU A 525 16.03 25.12 -17.86
C GLU A 525 15.90 26.64 -17.87
N THR A 526 15.02 27.19 -18.73
CA THR A 526 14.76 28.64 -18.79
C THR A 526 14.19 29.13 -17.46
N ALA A 527 13.24 28.40 -16.87
CA ALA A 527 12.64 28.75 -15.60
C ALA A 527 13.68 28.64 -14.46
N ILE A 528 14.44 27.56 -14.40
CA ILE A 528 15.51 27.36 -13.40
C ILE A 528 16.54 28.49 -13.48
N GLY A 529 17.06 28.77 -14.68
CA GLY A 529 18.05 29.81 -14.91
C GLY A 529 17.53 31.20 -14.52
N GLY A 530 16.29 31.51 -14.87
CA GLY A 530 15.63 32.76 -14.47
C GLY A 530 15.50 32.90 -12.95
N ALA A 531 15.08 31.85 -12.27
CA ALA A 531 14.92 31.85 -10.81
C ALA A 531 16.25 32.07 -10.08
N LEU A 532 17.31 31.36 -10.51
CA LEU A 532 18.66 31.50 -9.95
C LEU A 532 19.25 32.88 -10.22
N ALA A 533 19.11 33.39 -11.46
CA ALA A 533 19.59 34.71 -11.83
C ALA A 533 18.91 35.81 -11.00
N ASP A 534 17.59 35.78 -10.87
CA ASP A 534 16.84 36.75 -10.06
C ASP A 534 17.21 36.65 -8.57
N CYS A 535 17.33 35.43 -8.02
CA CYS A 535 17.77 35.22 -6.64
C CYS A 535 19.15 35.85 -6.39
N SER A 536 20.10 35.62 -7.30
CA SER A 536 21.49 36.09 -7.15
C SER A 536 21.64 37.61 -7.13
N THR A 537 20.62 38.37 -7.56
CA THR A 537 20.63 39.83 -7.48
C THR A 537 20.46 40.37 -6.05
N ARG A 538 19.91 39.54 -5.14
CA ARG A 538 19.44 39.95 -3.81
C ARG A 538 19.87 39.01 -2.68
N ASP A 539 20.35 37.81 -3.01
CA ASP A 539 20.74 36.78 -2.03
C ASP A 539 21.99 36.01 -2.51
N GLN A 540 22.57 35.23 -1.59
CA GLN A 540 23.72 34.36 -1.83
C GLN A 540 23.34 32.88 -1.63
N ASP A 541 24.14 31.96 -2.17
CA ASP A 541 23.91 30.51 -2.10
C ASP A 541 22.53 30.08 -2.62
N CYS A 542 22.08 30.74 -3.69
CA CYS A 542 20.79 30.48 -4.31
C CYS A 542 20.67 29.04 -4.82
N ARG A 543 19.61 28.35 -4.39
CA ARG A 543 19.24 27.02 -4.88
C ARG A 543 17.78 26.96 -5.27
N VAL A 544 17.45 26.11 -6.24
CA VAL A 544 16.06 25.85 -6.63
C VAL A 544 15.39 25.00 -5.56
N ILE A 545 14.19 25.40 -5.16
CA ILE A 545 13.36 24.65 -4.19
C ILE A 545 12.05 24.17 -4.80
N ALA A 546 11.66 24.71 -5.95
CA ALA A 546 10.42 24.32 -6.62
C ALA A 546 10.53 24.43 -8.13
N ILE A 547 9.94 23.46 -8.82
CA ILE A 547 9.70 23.47 -10.27
C ILE A 547 8.26 23.03 -10.49
N GLY A 548 7.48 23.86 -11.17
CA GLY A 548 6.07 23.61 -11.40
C GLY A 548 5.29 23.52 -10.07
N PRO A 549 4.42 22.51 -9.91
CA PRO A 549 3.71 22.26 -8.66
C PRO A 549 4.54 21.46 -7.63
N PHE A 550 5.81 21.15 -7.92
CA PHE A 550 6.61 20.23 -7.12
C PHE A 550 7.71 20.95 -6.33
N THR A 551 7.89 20.54 -5.08
CA THR A 551 9.13 20.78 -4.33
C THR A 551 10.20 19.86 -4.89
N VAL A 552 11.40 20.41 -5.11
CA VAL A 552 12.49 19.68 -5.77
C VAL A 552 13.78 19.72 -4.96
N GLU A 553 14.60 18.70 -5.16
CA GLU A 553 15.98 18.60 -4.66
C GLU A 553 16.91 18.15 -5.79
N ASP A 554 18.21 18.36 -5.62
CA ASP A 554 19.23 17.81 -6.52
C ASP A 554 19.15 16.27 -6.53
N ASN A 555 19.42 15.66 -7.70
CA ASN A 555 19.28 14.23 -7.94
C ASN A 555 20.24 13.34 -7.14
#